data_AF-A0A1V1X6T5-F1
#
_entry.id   AF-A0A1V1X6T5-F1
#
_cell.length_a   1.000
_cell.length_b   1.000
_cell.length_c   1.000
_cell.angle_alpha   90.00
_cell.angle_beta   90.00
_cell.angle_gamma   90.00
#
_symmetry.space_group_name_H-M   'P 1'
#
loop_
_entity.id
_entity.type
_entity.pdbx_description
1 polymer ?
#
loop_
_entity_poly.entity_id
_entity_poly.type
_entity_poly.pdbx_seq_one_letter_code
_entity_poly.pdbx_strand_id
1 'polypeptide(L)'
;MSTTLFNPTNENLKAQHSGVTIRIAKFPEKGHMVLVEDARARHILNILAPRGLTTLDYGDEGDAKKLKAKDGRQRNKEFKIKQIVDFNQLQQANEAGKIPYSHPAPHLKEYSDELGLDLLKPYELPTIDKGKISKLKTELEEKDIKLEEQGQQMRSMQGQISELTALVKQVVSKGKPAKVDTAGDEVGGDNEVLKFKQLNKAHFTTWMKKNWNEIPNYPAQVQEEINVRHEKLFGKPFPESKPE
;
A
#
# COMPACT_ATOMS: atom_id res chain seq x y z
N MET A 1 57.72 2.21 -21.13
CA MET A 1 56.95 3.22 -21.89
C MET A 1 55.80 3.68 -21.02
N SER A 2 55.41 4.96 -21.15
CA SER A 2 54.34 5.58 -20.38
C SER A 2 53.23 6.03 -21.34
N THR A 3 51.99 5.89 -20.91
CA THR A 3 50.78 6.25 -21.64
C THR A 3 50.10 7.42 -20.94
N THR A 4 49.63 8.40 -21.72
CA THR A 4 48.83 9.50 -21.20
C THR A 4 47.35 9.12 -21.22
N LEU A 5 46.76 8.95 -20.05
CA LEU A 5 45.33 8.78 -19.88
C LEU A 5 44.64 10.13 -19.92
N PHE A 6 43.53 10.22 -20.64
CA PHE A 6 42.75 11.44 -20.82
C PHE A 6 41.29 11.23 -20.46
N ASN A 7 40.79 12.05 -19.54
CA ASN A 7 39.42 12.07 -19.09
C ASN A 7 38.71 13.34 -19.61
N PRO A 8 37.96 13.27 -20.73
CA PRO A 8 37.26 14.40 -21.31
C PRO A 8 35.88 14.70 -20.68
N THR A 9 35.43 13.88 -19.73
CA THR A 9 34.09 14.00 -19.11
C THR A 9 34.09 14.88 -17.85
N ASN A 10 35.27 15.16 -17.28
CA ASN A 10 35.44 15.88 -16.01
C ASN A 10 34.71 15.22 -14.82
N GLU A 11 34.46 13.92 -14.89
CA GLU A 11 33.87 13.16 -13.80
C GLU A 11 34.94 12.50 -12.93
N ASN A 12 34.61 12.29 -11.66
CA ASN A 12 35.41 11.47 -10.77
C ASN A 12 35.22 10.00 -11.15
N LEU A 13 36.21 9.42 -11.83
CA LEU A 13 36.17 8.02 -12.22
C LEU A 13 36.80 7.17 -11.12
N LYS A 14 35.99 6.34 -10.45
CA LYS A 14 36.45 5.37 -9.46
C LYS A 14 35.97 3.96 -9.81
N ALA A 15 36.87 3.00 -9.79
CA ALA A 15 36.57 1.59 -9.93
C ALA A 15 37.49 0.74 -9.03
N GLN A 16 37.04 -0.48 -8.71
CA GLN A 16 37.85 -1.48 -8.03
C GLN A 16 38.08 -2.64 -8.99
N HIS A 17 39.32 -3.11 -9.10
CA HIS A 17 39.68 -4.22 -9.97
C HIS A 17 40.83 -5.01 -9.39
N SER A 18 40.66 -6.33 -9.33
CA SER A 18 41.70 -7.23 -8.82
C SER A 18 42.24 -6.78 -7.45
N GLY A 19 41.36 -6.31 -6.56
CA GLY A 19 41.72 -5.78 -5.24
C GLY A 19 42.28 -4.35 -5.22
N VAL A 20 42.58 -3.76 -6.37
CA VAL A 20 43.17 -2.41 -6.48
C VAL A 20 42.08 -1.37 -6.73
N THR A 21 42.09 -0.29 -5.96
CA THR A 21 41.21 0.87 -6.19
C THR A 21 41.88 1.83 -7.18
N ILE A 22 41.22 2.03 -8.32
CA ILE A 22 41.63 3.00 -9.35
C ILE A 22 40.78 4.26 -9.18
N ARG A 23 41.43 5.43 -9.11
CA ARG A 23 40.76 6.74 -9.05
C ARG A 23 41.42 7.70 -10.02
N ILE A 24 40.61 8.34 -10.85
CA ILE A 24 40.98 9.49 -11.67
C ILE A 24 40.08 10.64 -11.24
N ALA A 25 40.67 11.64 -10.59
CA ALA A 25 39.92 12.74 -10.00
C ALA A 25 39.48 13.77 -11.05
N LYS A 26 38.37 14.44 -10.74
CA LYS A 26 37.91 15.67 -11.38
C LYS A 26 38.85 16.81 -10.99
N PHE A 27 39.27 17.59 -11.98
CA PHE A 27 40.01 18.83 -11.78
C PHE A 27 39.26 20.00 -12.43
N PRO A 28 39.53 21.25 -12.01
CA PRO A 28 38.78 22.43 -12.45
C PRO A 28 38.89 22.74 -13.96
N GLU A 29 39.89 22.18 -14.65
CA GLU A 29 40.11 22.40 -16.08
C GLU A 29 39.43 21.34 -16.96
N LYS A 30 39.04 21.73 -18.19
CA LYS A 30 38.40 20.81 -19.15
C LYS A 30 39.38 19.76 -19.63
N GLY A 31 39.21 18.54 -19.15
CA GLY A 31 39.96 17.37 -19.57
C GLY A 31 41.17 17.12 -18.69
N HIS A 32 41.11 16.08 -17.85
CA HIS A 32 42.23 15.70 -16.99
C HIS A 32 43.15 14.70 -17.70
N MET A 33 44.46 14.94 -17.62
CA MET A 33 45.50 14.08 -18.20
C MET A 33 46.38 13.51 -17.09
N VAL A 34 46.64 12.20 -17.12
CA VAL A 34 47.50 11.51 -16.16
C VAL A 34 48.48 10.63 -16.91
N LEU A 35 49.77 10.82 -16.65
CA LEU A 35 50.80 9.92 -17.16
C LEU A 35 50.86 8.67 -16.28
N VAL A 36 50.77 7.50 -16.89
CA VAL A 36 50.79 6.21 -16.18
C VAL A 36 51.68 5.22 -16.94
N GLU A 37 52.36 4.33 -16.23
CA GLU A 37 53.07 3.20 -16.84
C GLU A 37 52.12 2.32 -17.65
N ASP A 38 52.55 1.87 -18.83
CA ASP A 38 51.69 1.18 -19.81
C ASP A 38 50.90 0.00 -19.25
N ALA A 39 51.54 -0.85 -18.43
CA ALA A 39 50.89 -2.01 -17.83
C ALA A 39 49.68 -1.58 -16.99
N ARG A 40 49.88 -0.56 -16.13
CA ARG A 40 48.81 0.00 -15.30
C ARG A 40 47.78 0.77 -16.13
N ALA A 41 48.21 1.49 -17.17
CA ALA A 41 47.30 2.20 -18.08
C ALA A 41 46.30 1.24 -18.76
N ARG A 42 46.76 0.07 -19.23
CA ARG A 42 45.88 -0.96 -19.81
C ARG A 42 44.83 -1.47 -18.83
N HIS A 43 45.23 -1.76 -17.60
CA HIS A 43 44.28 -2.16 -16.55
C HIS A 43 43.22 -1.09 -16.29
N ILE A 44 43.63 0.17 -16.24
CA ILE A 44 42.72 1.30 -16.03
C ILE A 44 41.75 1.44 -17.21
N LEU A 45 42.25 1.39 -18.45
CA LEU A 45 41.46 1.55 -19.66
C LEU A 45 40.44 0.42 -19.83
N ASN A 46 40.80 -0.82 -19.54
CA ASN A 46 39.87 -1.96 -19.64
C ASN A 46 38.58 -1.77 -18.83
N ILE A 47 38.61 -0.91 -17.81
CA ILE A 47 37.55 -0.77 -16.82
C ILE A 47 36.87 0.57 -16.92
N LEU A 48 37.65 1.63 -17.10
CA LEU A 48 37.17 3.00 -17.12
C LEU A 48 36.96 3.55 -18.54
N ALA A 49 37.40 2.87 -19.60
CA ALA A 49 37.17 3.33 -20.98
C ALA A 49 35.68 3.49 -21.33
N PRO A 50 34.76 2.60 -20.91
CA PRO A 50 33.32 2.80 -21.15
C PRO A 50 32.78 4.09 -20.51
N ARG A 51 33.37 4.53 -19.39
CA ARG A 51 33.03 5.81 -18.72
C ARG A 51 33.67 7.03 -19.37
N GLY A 52 34.13 6.89 -20.62
CA GLY A 52 34.67 7.96 -21.44
C GLY A 52 36.18 8.18 -21.33
N LEU A 53 36.90 7.39 -20.53
CA LEU A 53 38.36 7.49 -20.46
C LEU A 53 39.01 7.03 -21.78
N THR A 54 40.05 7.74 -22.22
CA THR A 54 40.77 7.42 -23.45
C THR A 54 42.27 7.64 -23.30
N THR A 55 43.07 7.23 -24.27
CA THR A 55 44.51 7.52 -24.34
C THR A 55 44.78 8.68 -25.27
N LEU A 56 45.80 9.48 -24.94
CA LEU A 56 46.42 10.42 -25.86
C LEU A 56 47.78 9.88 -26.28
N ASP A 57 47.99 9.83 -27.58
CA ASP A 57 49.23 9.43 -28.23
C ASP A 57 50.08 10.67 -28.51
N TYR A 58 51.38 10.49 -28.71
CA TYR A 58 52.28 11.60 -29.02
C TYR A 58 51.86 12.26 -30.34
N GLY A 59 51.57 13.57 -30.31
CA GLY A 59 51.07 14.33 -31.46
C GLY A 59 49.54 14.50 -31.52
N ASP A 60 48.78 13.96 -30.56
CA ASP A 60 47.35 14.24 -30.42
C ASP A 60 47.08 15.66 -29.93
N GLU A 61 47.23 16.63 -30.82
CA GLU A 61 46.92 18.04 -30.59
C GLU A 61 45.77 18.51 -31.48
N GLY A 62 45.26 19.71 -31.17
CA GLY A 62 44.21 20.36 -31.97
C GLY A 62 42.96 19.48 -32.14
N ASP A 63 42.69 19.08 -33.37
CA ASP A 63 41.46 18.40 -33.75
C ASP A 63 41.43 16.92 -33.36
N ALA A 64 42.58 16.23 -33.30
CA ALA A 64 42.66 14.84 -32.86
C ALA A 64 42.21 14.70 -31.39
N LYS A 65 42.70 15.60 -30.53
CA LYS A 65 42.29 15.68 -29.12
C LYS A 65 40.80 15.99 -28.96
N LYS A 66 40.25 16.88 -29.80
CA LYS A 66 38.81 17.20 -29.79
C LYS A 66 37.95 16.01 -30.19
N LEU A 67 38.38 15.25 -31.21
CA LEU A 67 37.68 14.04 -31.67
C LEU A 67 37.66 13.00 -30.55
N LYS A 68 38.83 12.66 -29.98
CA LYS A 68 38.92 11.75 -28.83
C LYS A 68 38.10 12.22 -27.63
N ALA A 69 38.02 13.54 -27.39
CA ALA A 69 37.17 14.09 -26.34
C ALA A 69 35.67 13.92 -26.63
N LYS A 70 35.24 14.10 -27.89
CA LYS A 70 33.86 13.90 -28.32
C LYS A 70 33.46 12.44 -28.17
N ASP A 71 34.30 11.53 -28.63
CA ASP A 71 34.07 10.08 -28.53
C ASP A 71 34.05 9.61 -27.07
N GLY A 72 34.95 10.14 -26.23
CA GLY A 72 34.94 9.87 -24.79
C GLY A 72 33.63 10.31 -24.13
N ARG A 73 33.14 11.52 -24.43
CA ARG A 73 31.85 12.00 -23.91
C ARG A 73 30.67 11.18 -24.41
N GLN A 74 30.69 10.78 -25.68
CA GLN A 74 29.65 9.95 -26.27
C GLN A 74 29.59 8.56 -25.61
N ARG A 75 30.74 7.90 -25.44
CA ARG A 75 30.82 6.61 -24.73
C ARG A 75 30.33 6.73 -23.28
N ASN A 76 30.67 7.81 -22.59
CA ASN A 76 30.16 8.03 -21.23
C ASN A 76 28.64 8.18 -21.20
N LYS A 77 28.07 8.92 -22.16
CA LYS A 77 26.61 9.05 -22.30
C LYS A 77 25.95 7.68 -22.52
N GLU A 78 26.48 6.89 -23.45
CA GLU A 78 26.00 5.53 -23.74
C GLU A 78 26.11 4.60 -22.53
N PHE A 79 27.22 4.69 -21.79
CA PHE A 79 27.41 3.95 -20.55
C PHE A 79 26.33 4.29 -19.52
N LYS A 80 26.08 5.58 -19.27
CA LYS A 80 25.04 6.02 -18.33
C LYS A 80 23.64 5.57 -18.76
N ILE A 81 23.30 5.70 -20.04
CA ILE A 81 22.04 5.20 -20.60
C ILE A 81 21.90 3.70 -20.35
N LYS A 82 22.94 2.92 -20.68
CA LYS A 82 22.93 1.47 -20.48
C LYS A 82 22.71 1.10 -19.02
N GLN A 83 23.36 1.79 -18.07
CA GLN A 83 23.17 1.53 -16.64
C GLN A 83 21.71 1.75 -16.20
N ILE A 84 21.04 2.79 -16.71
CA ILE A 84 19.63 3.07 -16.44
C ILE A 84 18.73 2.00 -17.08
N VAL A 85 19.00 1.64 -18.33
CA VAL A 85 18.23 0.61 -19.07
C VAL A 85 18.34 -0.74 -18.38
N ASP A 86 19.55 -1.18 -18.03
CA ASP A 86 19.81 -2.45 -17.34
C ASP A 86 19.08 -2.49 -15.98
N PHE A 87 19.10 -1.38 -15.23
CA PHE A 87 18.35 -1.25 -13.99
C PHE A 87 16.84 -1.37 -14.23
N ASN A 88 16.31 -0.66 -15.22
CA ASN A 88 14.89 -0.69 -15.56
C ASN A 88 14.44 -2.08 -16.00
N GLN A 89 15.24 -2.79 -16.80
CA GLN A 89 14.98 -4.18 -17.19
C GLN A 89 14.96 -5.13 -15.98
N LEU A 90 15.88 -4.95 -15.03
CA LEU A 90 15.88 -5.72 -13.78
C LEU A 90 14.60 -5.48 -12.99
N GLN A 91 14.11 -4.24 -12.91
CA GLN A 91 12.86 -3.95 -12.21
C GLN A 91 11.64 -4.59 -12.88
N GLN A 92 11.59 -4.58 -14.22
CA GLN A 92 10.52 -5.29 -14.95
C GLN A 92 10.56 -6.79 -14.69
N ALA A 93 11.75 -7.40 -14.64
CA ALA A 93 11.89 -8.81 -14.31
C ALA A 93 11.43 -9.10 -12.87
N ASN A 94 11.76 -8.22 -11.92
CA ASN A 94 11.30 -8.34 -10.53
C ASN A 94 9.77 -8.23 -10.44
N GLU A 95 9.17 -7.28 -11.15
CA GLU A 95 7.72 -7.11 -11.23
C GLU A 95 7.04 -8.38 -11.75
N ALA A 96 7.52 -8.92 -12.87
CA ALA A 96 7.01 -10.16 -13.45
C ALA A 96 7.18 -11.35 -12.49
N GLY A 97 8.29 -11.39 -11.75
CA GLY A 97 8.60 -12.42 -10.75
C GLY A 97 7.90 -12.24 -9.39
N LYS A 98 7.14 -11.16 -9.19
CA LYS A 98 6.59 -10.74 -7.87
C LYS A 98 7.68 -10.59 -6.79
N ILE A 99 8.90 -10.25 -7.22
CA ILE A 99 10.04 -9.95 -6.34
C ILE A 99 9.97 -8.45 -5.99
N PRO A 100 10.30 -8.04 -4.77
CA PRO A 100 10.37 -6.63 -4.41
C PRO A 100 11.34 -5.86 -5.31
N TYR A 101 10.98 -4.61 -5.61
CA TYR A 101 11.83 -3.71 -6.39
C TYR A 101 13.12 -3.40 -5.64
N SER A 102 14.22 -3.30 -6.39
CA SER A 102 15.51 -2.90 -5.84
C SER A 102 15.63 -1.37 -5.80
N HIS A 103 16.24 -0.81 -4.76
CA HIS A 103 16.51 0.63 -4.72
C HIS A 103 17.65 1.00 -5.70
N PRO A 104 17.52 2.11 -6.46
CA PRO A 104 18.58 2.57 -7.34
C PRO A 104 19.77 3.04 -6.51
N ALA A 105 20.97 2.72 -6.99
CA ALA A 105 22.19 3.29 -6.42
C ALA A 105 22.22 4.82 -6.63
N PRO A 106 22.88 5.60 -5.75
CA PRO A 106 22.88 7.07 -5.85
C PRO A 106 23.29 7.63 -7.21
N HIS A 107 24.30 7.03 -7.84
CA HIS A 107 24.80 7.44 -9.15
C HIS A 107 23.79 7.19 -10.29
N LEU A 108 22.88 6.21 -10.18
CA LEU A 108 21.85 5.98 -11.19
C LEU A 108 20.82 7.11 -11.19
N LYS A 109 20.51 7.65 -10.00
CA LYS A 109 19.63 8.81 -9.87
C LYS A 109 20.27 10.04 -10.51
N GLU A 110 21.54 10.30 -10.21
CA GLU A 110 22.30 11.39 -10.84
C GLU A 110 22.31 11.27 -12.38
N TYR A 111 22.51 10.05 -12.91
CA TYR A 111 22.50 9.81 -14.36
C TYR A 111 21.09 9.99 -14.97
N SER A 112 20.05 9.57 -14.26
CA SER A 112 18.66 9.75 -14.67
C SER A 112 18.30 11.23 -14.76
N ASP A 113 18.66 12.01 -13.73
CA ASP A 113 18.45 13.46 -13.68
C ASP A 113 19.23 14.19 -14.79
N GLU A 114 20.49 13.79 -15.04
CA GLU A 114 21.33 14.38 -16.09
C GLU A 114 20.81 14.07 -17.51
N LEU A 115 20.31 12.86 -17.74
CA LEU A 115 19.87 12.40 -19.05
C LEU A 115 18.38 12.64 -19.33
N GLY A 116 17.61 13.01 -18.31
CA GLY A 116 16.15 13.13 -18.41
C GLY A 116 15.45 11.80 -18.70
N LEU A 117 15.99 10.69 -18.18
CA LEU A 117 15.44 9.35 -18.34
C LEU A 117 14.73 8.92 -17.06
N ASP A 118 13.49 8.44 -17.17
CA ASP A 118 12.73 7.95 -16.03
C ASP A 118 13.25 6.58 -15.56
N LEU A 119 13.45 6.44 -14.26
CA LEU A 119 13.69 5.15 -13.60
C LEU A 119 12.33 4.48 -13.29
N LEU A 120 12.19 3.16 -13.46
CA LEU A 120 10.92 2.44 -13.24
C LEU A 120 10.53 2.29 -11.76
N LYS A 121 9.45 2.99 -11.35
CA LYS A 121 8.85 2.96 -10.01
C LYS A 121 8.29 1.57 -9.64
N PRO A 122 8.19 1.19 -8.35
CA PRO A 122 8.30 2.03 -7.15
C PRO A 122 9.53 1.66 -6.30
N TYR A 123 10.64 2.34 -6.54
CA TYR A 123 11.80 2.34 -5.63
C TYR A 123 11.78 3.53 -4.65
N GLU A 124 10.93 4.52 -4.88
CA GLU A 124 10.57 5.48 -3.85
C GLU A 124 9.67 4.72 -2.89
N LEU A 125 10.19 4.39 -1.69
CA LEU A 125 9.32 4.18 -0.54
C LEU A 125 8.31 5.31 -0.62
N PRO A 126 6.98 5.05 -0.63
CA PRO A 126 6.01 6.11 -0.58
C PRO A 126 6.46 6.97 0.59
N THR A 127 6.89 8.20 0.31
CA THR A 127 7.13 9.18 1.35
C THR A 127 5.87 9.10 2.16
N ILE A 128 6.00 8.59 3.39
CA ILE A 128 4.88 8.55 4.31
C ILE A 128 4.48 10.01 4.38
N ASP A 129 3.41 10.36 3.67
CA ASP A 129 2.88 11.71 3.58
C ASP A 129 2.49 12.03 5.02
N LYS A 130 3.44 12.59 5.79
CA LYS A 130 3.21 12.93 7.21
C LYS A 130 1.98 13.85 7.31
N GLY A 131 1.70 14.61 6.25
CA GLY A 131 0.46 15.35 6.05
C GLY A 131 -0.80 14.50 5.88
N LYS A 132 -0.77 13.38 5.15
CA LYS A 132 -1.93 12.46 5.05
C LYS A 132 -2.16 11.69 6.34
N ILE A 133 -1.10 11.25 7.04
CA ILE A 133 -1.27 10.61 8.35
C ILE A 133 -1.81 11.62 9.38
N SER A 134 -1.33 12.86 9.37
CA SER A 134 -1.87 13.92 10.23
C SER A 134 -3.33 14.25 9.89
N LYS A 135 -3.71 14.27 8.60
CA LYS A 135 -5.10 14.45 8.17
C LYS A 135 -6.00 13.28 8.55
N LEU A 136 -5.54 12.04 8.35
CA LEU A 136 -6.28 10.84 8.75
C LEU A 136 -6.43 10.74 10.28
N LYS A 137 -5.42 11.18 11.04
CA LYS A 137 -5.48 11.22 12.50
C LYS A 137 -6.47 12.28 13.01
N THR A 138 -6.48 13.46 12.40
CA THR A 138 -7.46 14.51 12.73
C THR A 138 -8.88 14.11 12.32
N GLU A 139 -9.06 13.48 11.15
CA GLU A 139 -10.36 12.92 10.74
C GLU A 139 -10.85 11.78 11.66
N LEU A 140 -9.94 10.99 12.24
CA LEU A 140 -10.27 9.96 13.24
C LEU A 140 -10.70 10.60 14.56
N GLU A 141 -9.95 11.58 15.07
CA GLU A 141 -10.28 12.30 16.30
C GLU A 141 -11.64 13.03 16.18
N GLU A 142 -11.95 13.62 15.02
CA GLU A 142 -13.27 14.24 14.76
C GLU A 142 -14.41 13.21 14.71
N LYS A 143 -14.15 12.00 14.20
CA LYS A 143 -15.16 10.93 14.19
C LYS A 143 -15.42 10.36 15.57
N ASP A 144 -14.38 10.23 16.40
CA ASP A 144 -14.53 9.76 17.78
C ASP A 144 -15.34 10.76 18.62
N ILE A 145 -15.09 12.07 18.44
CA ILE A 145 -15.89 13.12 19.09
C ILE A 145 -17.37 13.02 18.66
N LYS A 146 -17.64 12.85 17.35
CA LYS A 146 -19.02 12.70 16.84
C LYS A 146 -19.71 11.44 17.37
N LEU A 147 -18.97 10.33 17.52
CA LEU A 147 -19.51 9.10 18.11
C LEU A 147 -19.82 9.28 19.60
N GLU A 148 -18.99 10.03 20.32
CA GLU A 148 -19.21 10.32 21.73
C GLU A 148 -20.43 11.25 21.94
N GLU A 149 -20.58 12.27 21.10
CA GLU A 149 -21.76 13.14 21.05
C GLU A 149 -23.04 12.36 20.73
N GLN A 150 -23.01 11.47 19.72
CA GLN A 150 -24.13 10.59 19.41
C GLN A 150 -24.44 9.63 20.57
N GLY A 151 -23.42 9.12 21.25
CA GLY A 151 -23.57 8.29 22.45
C GLY A 151 -24.22 9.05 23.61
N GLN A 152 -23.88 10.33 23.80
CA GLN A 152 -24.53 11.20 24.79
C GLN A 152 -25.98 11.50 24.43
N GLN A 153 -26.28 11.78 23.15
CA GLN A 153 -27.65 11.97 22.67
C GLN A 153 -28.51 10.72 22.85
N MET A 154 -27.97 9.53 22.54
CA MET A 154 -28.66 8.26 22.79
C MET A 154 -28.94 8.02 24.28
N ARG A 155 -27.99 8.34 25.17
CA ARG A 155 -28.20 8.24 26.62
C ARG A 155 -29.27 9.22 27.11
N SER A 156 -29.28 10.44 26.57
CA SER A 156 -30.33 11.43 26.87
C SER A 156 -31.71 10.97 26.39
N MET A 157 -31.80 10.43 25.17
CA MET A 157 -33.04 9.83 24.65
C MET A 157 -33.49 8.62 25.47
N GLN A 158 -32.58 7.73 25.89
CA GLN A 158 -32.93 6.62 26.78
C GLN A 158 -33.47 7.12 28.13
N GLY A 159 -32.90 8.19 28.68
CA GLY A 159 -33.40 8.87 29.87
C GLY A 159 -34.84 9.34 29.68
N GLN A 160 -35.10 10.11 28.62
CA GLN A 160 -36.44 10.61 28.29
C GLN A 160 -37.45 9.48 28.04
N ILE A 161 -37.05 8.41 27.34
CA ILE A 161 -37.89 7.23 27.11
C ILE A 161 -38.20 6.53 28.45
N SER A 162 -37.24 6.42 29.36
CA SER A 162 -37.45 5.82 30.67
C SER A 162 -38.43 6.63 31.53
N GLU A 163 -38.33 7.97 31.49
CA GLU A 163 -39.24 8.89 32.17
C GLU A 163 -40.65 8.85 31.58
N LEU A 164 -40.76 8.85 30.25
CA LEU A 164 -42.03 8.64 29.53
C LEU A 164 -42.65 7.28 29.87
N THR A 165 -41.85 6.22 29.94
CA THR A 165 -42.32 4.88 30.32
C THR A 165 -42.83 4.86 31.76
N ALA A 166 -42.16 5.55 32.68
CA ALA A 166 -42.60 5.69 34.06
C ALA A 166 -43.91 6.50 34.16
N LEU A 167 -44.05 7.58 33.40
CA LEU A 167 -45.26 8.40 33.32
C LEU A 167 -46.44 7.61 32.74
N VAL A 168 -46.21 6.84 31.67
CA VAL A 168 -47.24 5.96 31.07
C VAL A 168 -47.68 4.90 32.08
N LYS A 169 -46.75 4.24 32.79
CA LYS A 169 -47.10 3.28 33.86
C LYS A 169 -47.87 3.94 35.00
N GLN A 170 -47.58 5.19 35.32
CA GLN A 170 -48.28 5.92 36.37
C GLN A 170 -49.70 6.35 35.95
N VAL A 171 -49.90 6.67 34.67
CA VAL A 171 -51.23 6.97 34.11
C VAL A 171 -52.06 5.70 33.98
N VAL A 172 -51.46 4.59 33.53
CA VAL A 172 -52.13 3.27 33.43
C VAL A 172 -52.51 2.72 34.81
N SER A 173 -51.73 3.00 35.86
CA SER A 173 -52.05 2.56 37.23
C SER A 173 -53.10 3.41 37.96
N LYS A 174 -53.41 4.62 37.46
CA LYS A 174 -54.42 5.52 38.04
C LYS A 174 -55.81 5.43 37.40
N GLY A 175 -55.96 4.70 36.30
CA GLY A 175 -57.26 4.35 35.73
C GLY A 175 -57.56 2.87 35.95
N LYS A 176 -58.38 2.52 36.96
CA LYS A 176 -59.13 1.26 36.93
C LYS A 176 -60.53 1.58 36.38
N PRO A 177 -61.05 0.73 35.48
CA PRO A 177 -61.99 -0.25 36.03
C PRO A 177 -61.83 -1.68 35.48
N ALA A 178 -62.33 -2.60 36.30
CA ALA A 178 -62.98 -3.87 35.98
C ALA A 178 -62.20 -5.00 35.26
N LYS A 179 -62.39 -6.21 35.80
CA LYS A 179 -62.10 -7.50 35.16
C LYS A 179 -62.73 -7.57 33.77
N VAL A 180 -61.94 -7.91 32.75
CA VAL A 180 -62.39 -8.57 31.52
C VAL A 180 -61.30 -9.56 31.10
N ASP A 181 -61.76 -10.70 30.62
CA ASP A 181 -61.03 -11.89 30.25
C ASP A 181 -59.97 -11.69 29.13
N THR A 182 -59.04 -12.64 29.11
CA THR A 182 -58.02 -12.95 28.09
C THR A 182 -58.32 -12.51 26.65
N ALA A 183 -57.46 -11.67 26.07
CA ALA A 183 -57.13 -11.60 24.65
C ALA A 183 -55.81 -10.83 24.47
N GLY A 184 -54.96 -11.27 23.53
CA GLY A 184 -53.53 -11.03 23.51
C GLY A 184 -53.06 -9.58 23.27
N ASP A 185 -51.95 -9.25 23.94
CA ASP A 185 -51.14 -8.06 23.65
C ASP A 185 -50.26 -8.32 22.42
N GLU A 186 -50.67 -7.79 21.27
CA GLU A 186 -49.90 -7.72 20.02
C GLU A 186 -48.81 -6.62 20.05
N VAL A 187 -47.96 -6.62 21.08
CA VAL A 187 -46.83 -5.66 21.16
C VAL A 187 -45.53 -6.43 21.39
N GLY A 188 -45.06 -7.12 20.34
CA GLY A 188 -43.79 -7.86 20.39
C GLY A 188 -43.31 -8.49 19.08
N GLY A 189 -44.15 -8.63 18.04
CA GLY A 189 -43.82 -9.37 16.83
C GLY A 189 -42.77 -8.73 15.92
N ASP A 190 -42.88 -7.42 15.64
CA ASP A 190 -42.08 -6.80 14.57
C ASP A 190 -40.57 -6.76 14.86
N ASN A 191 -40.18 -6.66 16.14
CA ASN A 191 -38.77 -6.55 16.54
C ASN A 191 -38.07 -7.92 16.64
N GLU A 192 -38.82 -9.01 16.75
CA GLU A 192 -38.29 -10.37 16.73
C GLU A 192 -38.12 -10.90 15.29
N VAL A 193 -39.05 -10.56 14.39
CA VAL A 193 -39.00 -10.92 12.97
C VAL A 193 -37.76 -10.36 12.26
N LEU A 194 -37.35 -9.13 12.62
CA LEU A 194 -36.16 -8.48 12.05
C LEU A 194 -34.84 -9.18 12.41
N LYS A 195 -34.76 -9.89 13.54
CA LYS A 195 -33.50 -10.46 14.05
C LYS A 195 -33.02 -11.68 13.23
N PHE A 196 -33.92 -12.48 12.65
CA PHE A 196 -33.51 -13.68 11.90
C PHE A 196 -33.55 -13.51 10.37
N LYS A 197 -34.28 -12.52 9.83
CA LYS A 197 -34.27 -12.19 8.40
C LYS A 197 -32.87 -11.91 7.84
N GLN A 198 -32.01 -11.30 8.67
CA GLN A 198 -30.67 -10.88 8.28
C GLN A 198 -29.58 -11.92 8.55
N LEU A 199 -29.92 -13.07 9.16
CA LEU A 199 -28.94 -14.10 9.48
C LEU A 199 -28.51 -14.88 8.23
N ASN A 200 -27.20 -15.09 8.11
CA ASN A 200 -26.62 -16.01 7.13
C ASN A 200 -26.93 -17.48 7.51
N LYS A 201 -26.69 -18.42 6.59
CA LYS A 201 -27.04 -19.84 6.79
C LYS A 201 -26.44 -20.45 8.07
N ALA A 202 -25.19 -20.13 8.40
CA ALA A 202 -24.50 -20.65 9.58
C ALA A 202 -25.01 -20.04 10.90
N HIS A 203 -25.28 -18.73 10.92
CA HIS A 203 -25.82 -18.08 12.11
C HIS A 203 -27.28 -18.46 12.34
N PHE A 204 -28.04 -18.71 11.27
CA PHE A 204 -29.41 -19.19 11.37
C PHE A 204 -29.49 -20.60 11.96
N THR A 205 -28.60 -21.53 11.58
CA THR A 205 -28.56 -22.86 12.22
C THR A 205 -28.18 -22.79 13.70
N THR A 206 -27.17 -21.99 14.06
CA THR A 206 -26.78 -21.80 15.46
C THR A 206 -27.91 -21.17 16.27
N TRP A 207 -28.61 -20.18 15.71
CA TRP A 207 -29.77 -19.55 16.34
C TRP A 207 -30.92 -20.52 16.53
N MET A 208 -31.26 -21.33 15.53
CA MET A 208 -32.32 -22.35 15.65
C MET A 208 -32.01 -23.37 16.74
N LYS A 209 -30.77 -23.87 16.82
CA LYS A 209 -30.37 -24.83 17.87
C LYS A 209 -30.52 -24.27 19.27
N LYS A 210 -30.26 -22.98 19.45
CA LYS A 210 -30.31 -22.27 20.74
C LYS A 210 -31.75 -21.99 21.18
N ASN A 211 -32.61 -21.58 20.25
CA ASN A 211 -33.98 -21.14 20.56
C ASN A 211 -35.04 -22.20 20.24
N TRP A 212 -34.65 -23.42 19.86
CA TRP A 212 -35.55 -24.51 19.43
C TRP A 212 -36.78 -24.70 20.32
N ASN A 213 -36.57 -24.68 21.64
CA ASN A 213 -37.64 -24.93 22.61
C ASN A 213 -38.61 -23.75 22.76
N GLU A 214 -38.21 -22.55 22.32
CA GLU A 214 -38.99 -21.32 22.39
C GLU A 214 -39.79 -21.08 21.10
N ILE A 215 -39.37 -21.69 19.98
CA ILE A 215 -40.00 -21.50 18.67
C ILE A 215 -41.52 -21.78 18.68
N PRO A 216 -42.01 -22.87 19.28
CA PRO A 216 -43.45 -23.15 19.33
C PRO A 216 -44.28 -22.14 20.13
N ASN A 217 -43.62 -21.34 20.99
CA ASN A 217 -44.28 -20.34 21.84
C ASN A 217 -44.34 -18.96 21.19
N TYR A 218 -43.70 -18.76 20.03
CA TYR A 218 -43.79 -17.49 19.31
C TYR A 218 -45.17 -17.28 18.67
N PRO A 219 -45.57 -16.03 18.39
CA PRO A 219 -46.77 -15.75 17.61
C PRO A 219 -46.74 -16.46 16.25
N ALA A 220 -47.90 -16.90 15.75
CA ALA A 220 -48.01 -17.68 14.51
C ALA A 220 -47.33 -17.00 13.30
N GLN A 221 -47.41 -15.66 13.22
CA GLN A 221 -46.76 -14.86 12.17
C GLN A 221 -45.23 -15.01 12.19
N VAL A 222 -44.62 -15.11 13.37
CA VAL A 222 -43.18 -15.27 13.55
C VAL A 222 -42.77 -16.71 13.20
N GLN A 223 -43.59 -17.69 13.56
CA GLN A 223 -43.37 -19.10 13.20
C GLN A 223 -43.40 -19.31 11.68
N GLU A 224 -44.37 -18.70 10.99
CA GLU A 224 -44.49 -18.76 9.53
C GLU A 224 -43.26 -18.13 8.83
N GLU A 225 -42.80 -16.99 9.32
CA GLU A 225 -41.59 -16.32 8.85
C GLU A 225 -40.31 -17.17 9.04
N ILE A 226 -40.18 -17.84 10.19
CA ILE A 226 -39.09 -18.78 10.47
C ILE A 226 -39.14 -19.96 9.48
N ASN A 227 -40.33 -20.50 9.21
CA ASN A 227 -40.54 -21.61 8.27
C ASN A 227 -40.15 -21.21 6.84
N VAL A 228 -40.64 -20.06 6.36
CA VAL A 228 -40.30 -19.51 5.04
C VAL A 228 -38.79 -19.28 4.90
N ARG A 229 -38.15 -18.78 5.96
CA ARG A 229 -36.70 -18.56 5.96
C ARG A 229 -35.92 -19.88 5.94
N HIS A 230 -36.37 -20.88 6.68
CA HIS A 230 -35.77 -22.21 6.68
C HIS A 230 -35.86 -22.86 5.29
N GLU A 231 -37.05 -22.86 4.68
CA GLU A 231 -37.23 -23.37 3.32
C GLU A 231 -36.33 -22.64 2.32
N LYS A 232 -36.22 -21.31 2.42
CA LYS A 232 -35.34 -20.53 1.54
C LYS A 232 -33.85 -20.88 1.69
N LEU A 233 -33.38 -21.18 2.91
CA LEU A 233 -31.96 -21.44 3.18
C LEU A 233 -31.55 -22.92 2.98
N PHE A 234 -32.48 -23.85 3.16
CA PHE A 234 -32.22 -25.30 3.18
C PHE A 234 -32.99 -26.10 2.13
N GLY A 235 -33.99 -25.51 1.45
CA GLY A 235 -34.81 -26.17 0.43
C GLY A 235 -35.67 -27.31 0.97
N LYS A 236 -35.95 -27.32 2.28
CA LYS A 236 -36.67 -28.36 3.00
C LYS A 236 -37.67 -27.74 3.98
N PRO A 237 -38.80 -28.41 4.25
CA PRO A 237 -39.76 -27.95 5.25
C PRO A 237 -39.08 -27.84 6.62
N PHE A 238 -39.64 -27.00 7.49
CA PHE A 238 -39.14 -26.80 8.84
C PHE A 238 -39.12 -28.14 9.59
N PRO A 239 -38.02 -28.49 10.29
CA PRO A 239 -37.89 -29.82 10.88
C PRO A 239 -38.87 -30.02 12.04
N GLU A 240 -39.44 -31.21 12.16
CA GLU A 240 -40.34 -31.57 13.27
C GLU A 240 -39.58 -31.88 14.57
N SER A 241 -38.26 -32.09 14.46
CA SER A 241 -37.37 -32.43 15.57
C SER A 241 -36.11 -31.56 15.57
N LYS A 242 -35.52 -31.39 16.76
CA LYS A 242 -34.34 -30.52 16.95
C LYS A 242 -33.18 -31.00 16.05
N PRO A 243 -32.61 -30.12 15.19
CA PRO A 243 -31.51 -30.52 14.33
C PRO A 243 -30.23 -30.77 15.16
N GLU A 244 -29.64 -31.96 14.99
CA GLU A 244 -28.39 -32.39 15.63
C GLU A 244 -27.18 -31.51 15.24
#